data_AF-A0A1H7U0R6-F1
#
_entry.id   AF-A0A1H7U0R6-F1
#
_cell.length_a   1.000
_cell.length_b   1.000
_cell.length_c   1.000
_cell.angle_alpha   90.00
_cell.angle_beta   90.00
_cell.angle_gamma   90.00
#
_symmetry.space_group_name_H-M   'P 1'
#
loop_
_entity.id
_entity.type
_entity.pdbx_description
1 polymer ?
#
loop_
_entity_poly.entity_id
_entity_poly.type
_entity_poly.pdbx_seq_one_letter_code
_entity_poly.pdbx_strand_id
1 'polypeptide(L)'
;MRQYMHVLVVALLVLLAGCSGGLGGDGVTATETTTAATDTSATPATDAAGTSTTDAENAKLATEFEFNGSWDQQYRPGQYYRYEVESPNLDGTATYEWEVVSATEQNVTIRAKLVSAETTTEQTVTAPADELYGELSGSPTGSVATLGFNSPYYSGLDEKSLEVGDGWETSGTNGNVSFKVESTSTYAGLQCADFVVRTNGSVFWESCVAPDSPLPGYMAFYEDEGDEEPAFEMTLVEYRPGA
;
A
#
# COMPACT_ATOMS: atom_id res chain seq x y z
N MET A 1 -23.87 28.83 -16.02
CA MET A 1 -23.25 28.44 -17.31
C MET A 1 -21.76 28.19 -17.11
N ARG A 2 -21.42 26.95 -16.74
CA ARG A 2 -20.12 26.30 -17.01
C ARG A 2 -20.26 24.84 -16.58
N GLN A 3 -21.12 24.15 -17.31
CA GLN A 3 -21.03 22.70 -17.44
C GLN A 3 -20.03 22.40 -18.56
N TYR A 4 -19.43 21.21 -18.49
CA TYR A 4 -18.67 20.52 -19.54
C TYR A 4 -17.20 20.91 -19.66
N MET A 5 -16.34 20.21 -18.90
CA MET A 5 -15.15 19.59 -19.49
C MET A 5 -14.66 18.41 -18.63
N HIS A 6 -15.42 17.32 -18.65
CA HIS A 6 -14.89 15.99 -18.38
C HIS A 6 -14.86 15.26 -19.71
N VAL A 7 -13.65 15.05 -20.24
CA VAL A 7 -13.40 14.14 -21.36
C VAL A 7 -12.16 13.33 -21.02
N LEU A 8 -12.40 12.13 -20.50
CA LEU A 8 -11.81 10.86 -20.93
C LEU A 8 -10.33 10.88 -21.37
N VAL A 9 -9.46 10.28 -20.55
CA VAL A 9 -8.33 9.48 -21.05
C VAL A 9 -8.26 8.18 -20.25
N VAL A 10 -9.07 7.21 -20.67
CA VAL A 10 -8.83 5.78 -20.45
C VAL A 10 -8.34 5.22 -21.78
N ALA A 11 -7.08 4.80 -21.85
CA ALA A 11 -6.48 3.84 -22.80
C ALA A 11 -4.96 4.09 -22.90
N LEU A 12 -4.09 3.20 -22.42
CA LEU A 12 -3.70 1.98 -23.14
C LEU A 12 -2.51 1.32 -22.40
N LEU A 13 -2.70 0.05 -22.08
CA LEU A 13 -1.72 -0.92 -21.58
C LEU A 13 -0.73 -1.34 -22.67
N VAL A 14 0.51 -1.60 -22.23
CA VAL A 14 1.46 -2.62 -22.73
C VAL A 14 2.07 -2.40 -24.12
N LEU A 15 3.38 -2.11 -24.12
CA LEU A 15 4.45 -2.81 -24.88
C LEU A 15 5.74 -1.99 -24.78
N LEU A 16 6.78 -2.55 -24.13
CA LEU A 16 8.19 -2.52 -24.57
C LEU A 16 9.11 -3.05 -23.45
N ALA A 17 9.15 -4.37 -23.26
CA ALA A 17 10.31 -5.06 -22.72
C ALA A 17 10.52 -6.34 -23.54
N GLY A 18 11.60 -6.37 -24.32
CA GLY A 18 11.85 -7.45 -25.27
C GLY A 18 13.15 -7.32 -26.07
N CYS A 19 14.28 -7.32 -25.35
CA CYS A 19 15.53 -8.05 -25.63
C CYS A 19 16.32 -7.88 -26.95
N SER A 20 17.60 -7.48 -26.79
CA SER A 20 18.86 -7.91 -27.45
C SER A 20 19.76 -6.68 -27.68
N GLY A 21 21.05 -6.62 -27.32
CA GLY A 21 22.02 -7.62 -26.93
C GLY A 21 23.32 -7.35 -27.73
N GLY A 22 24.40 -6.93 -27.04
CA GLY A 22 25.78 -7.26 -27.43
C GLY A 22 26.69 -6.21 -28.08
N LEU A 23 28.00 -6.44 -27.84
CA LEU A 23 29.24 -5.85 -28.39
C LEU A 23 29.79 -4.66 -27.57
N GLY A 24 30.83 -4.82 -26.74
CA GLY A 24 32.24 -5.06 -27.13
C GLY A 24 32.93 -3.68 -27.20
N GLY A 25 33.71 -3.22 -26.23
CA GLY A 25 35.10 -3.61 -26.00
C GLY A 25 36.04 -2.72 -26.82
N ASP A 26 36.70 -1.73 -26.21
CA ASP A 26 38.12 -1.42 -26.42
C ASP A 26 38.58 -0.26 -25.51
N GLY A 27 39.79 -0.41 -24.98
CA GLY A 27 40.39 0.51 -24.03
C GLY A 27 40.97 1.76 -24.67
N VAL A 28 41.15 2.81 -23.86
CA VAL A 28 42.23 3.78 -24.03
C VAL A 28 42.73 4.21 -22.65
N THR A 29 44.03 4.01 -22.48
CA THR A 29 44.94 4.55 -21.48
C THR A 29 44.93 6.08 -21.44
N ALA A 30 44.88 6.67 -20.25
CA ALA A 30 45.53 7.96 -19.98
C ALA A 30 46.08 7.96 -18.55
N THR A 31 47.40 8.06 -18.46
CA THR A 31 48.19 8.31 -17.25
C THR A 31 48.60 9.78 -17.23
N GLU A 32 49.03 10.25 -16.05
CA GLU A 32 49.76 11.49 -15.72
C GLU A 32 48.89 12.67 -15.22
N THR A 33 49.17 13.38 -14.12
CA THR A 33 50.34 13.42 -13.23
C THR A 33 50.01 14.09 -11.88
N THR A 34 50.61 13.53 -10.83
CA THR A 34 51.14 14.07 -9.56
C THR A 34 50.98 15.57 -9.23
N THR A 35 50.59 15.88 -7.99
CA THR A 35 51.41 16.70 -7.05
C THR A 35 50.98 16.44 -5.60
N ALA A 36 51.97 16.05 -4.80
CA ALA A 36 51.91 15.88 -3.35
C ALA A 36 52.31 17.16 -2.63
N ALA A 37 51.75 17.38 -1.44
CA ALA A 37 52.43 17.80 -0.20
C ALA A 37 51.36 18.08 0.88
N THR A 38 51.53 17.91 2.19
CA THR A 38 52.46 17.19 3.08
C THR A 38 51.94 17.48 4.50
N ASP A 39 51.88 16.43 5.34
CA ASP A 39 51.98 16.32 6.81
C ASP A 39 51.28 17.30 7.77
N THR A 40 50.63 16.71 8.79
CA THR A 40 51.18 16.54 10.18
C THR A 40 50.04 15.98 11.07
N SER A 41 50.06 14.70 11.50
CA SER A 41 50.43 14.19 12.85
C SER A 41 49.80 14.95 14.03
N ALA A 42 49.30 14.41 15.14
CA ALA A 42 49.33 13.09 15.80
C ALA A 42 48.33 13.16 17.00
N THR A 43 47.39 12.23 17.16
CA THR A 43 47.32 11.16 18.22
C THR A 43 46.82 11.64 19.63
N PRO A 44 46.54 10.75 20.61
CA PRO A 44 45.19 10.36 21.07
C PRO A 44 44.95 10.62 22.58
N ALA A 45 43.75 10.29 23.07
CA ALA A 45 43.45 9.67 24.40
C ALA A 45 42.01 10.00 24.84
N THR A 46 41.30 9.30 25.72
CA THR A 46 41.22 7.94 26.27
C THR A 46 40.08 8.02 27.30
N ASP A 47 39.25 6.97 27.38
CA ASP A 47 38.34 6.56 28.46
C ASP A 47 37.28 7.52 29.04
N ALA A 48 36.02 7.08 28.90
CA ALA A 48 35.12 7.01 30.06
C ALA A 48 34.13 5.86 29.88
N ALA A 49 34.36 4.80 30.66
CA ALA A 49 33.38 3.77 30.95
C ALA A 49 32.15 4.40 31.62
N GLY A 50 30.98 4.15 31.06
CA GLY A 50 29.68 4.52 31.60
C GLY A 50 28.68 3.44 31.27
N THR A 51 28.71 2.37 32.07
CA THR A 51 27.67 1.34 32.10
C THR A 51 26.37 1.99 32.56
N SER A 52 25.47 2.27 31.62
CA SER A 52 24.05 2.52 31.89
C SER A 52 23.24 1.40 31.26
N THR A 53 23.18 0.30 32.00
CA THR A 53 22.31 -0.85 31.75
C THR A 53 20.89 -0.47 32.17
N THR A 54 20.15 0.30 31.36
CA THR A 54 18.71 0.53 31.62
C THR A 54 17.86 0.97 30.42
N ASP A 55 18.30 0.74 29.17
CA ASP A 55 17.45 1.04 27.99
C ASP A 55 17.09 -0.21 27.16
N ALA A 56 17.66 -1.38 27.49
CA ALA A 56 17.43 -2.64 26.77
C ALA A 56 16.15 -3.38 27.21
N GLU A 57 15.46 -2.92 28.26
CA GLU A 57 14.30 -3.62 28.83
C GLU A 57 12.95 -2.98 28.48
N ASN A 58 12.94 -1.73 27.99
CA ASN A 58 11.73 -1.08 27.46
C ASN A 58 11.59 -1.16 25.93
N ALA A 59 12.63 -1.60 25.22
CA ALA A 59 12.57 -1.92 23.79
C ALA A 59 11.98 -3.32 23.52
N LYS A 60 11.67 -4.09 24.57
CA LYS A 60 11.23 -5.49 24.49
C LYS A 60 9.73 -5.66 24.79
N LEU A 61 8.93 -4.70 24.33
CA LEU A 61 7.46 -4.79 24.26
C LEU A 61 6.91 -4.17 22.97
N ALA A 62 7.77 -3.89 21.98
CA ALA A 62 7.33 -3.96 20.60
C ALA A 62 7.22 -5.45 20.30
N THR A 63 6.00 -5.99 20.30
CA THR A 63 5.73 -7.25 19.63
C THR A 63 6.24 -7.05 18.21
N GLU A 64 7.38 -7.63 17.88
CA GLU A 64 7.95 -7.60 16.52
C GLU A 64 6.92 -8.27 15.62
N PHE A 65 6.06 -7.45 15.02
CA PHE A 65 5.39 -7.81 13.80
C PHE A 65 6.48 -7.92 12.74
N GLU A 66 7.08 -9.09 12.62
CA GLU A 66 7.90 -9.41 11.46
C GLU A 66 6.95 -9.73 10.30
N PHE A 67 6.78 -8.77 9.38
CA PHE A 67 6.23 -9.03 8.06
C PHE A 67 7.28 -9.79 7.23
N ASN A 68 7.57 -11.03 7.62
CA ASN A 68 8.49 -11.92 6.90
C ASN A 68 7.71 -12.91 6.02
N GLY A 69 6.68 -12.42 5.34
CA GLY A 69 5.77 -13.21 4.53
C GLY A 69 5.38 -12.50 3.25
N SER A 70 4.80 -13.24 2.32
CA SER A 70 4.08 -12.67 1.17
C SER A 70 2.69 -12.23 1.61
N TRP A 71 2.16 -11.22 0.94
CA TRP A 71 0.78 -10.81 1.18
C TRP A 71 -0.23 -11.90 0.75
N ASP A 72 -1.02 -12.41 1.69
CA ASP A 72 -2.06 -13.41 1.40
C ASP A 72 -3.32 -12.78 0.82
N GLN A 73 -3.62 -13.12 -0.43
CA GLN A 73 -4.80 -12.68 -1.15
C GLN A 73 -5.96 -13.70 -1.08
N GLN A 74 -5.92 -14.69 -0.17
CA GLN A 74 -6.94 -15.72 -0.04
C GLN A 74 -8.11 -15.30 0.86
N TYR A 75 -9.33 -15.47 0.34
CA TYR A 75 -10.56 -15.33 1.12
C TYR A 75 -10.90 -16.61 1.89
N ARG A 76 -11.36 -16.46 3.13
CA ARG A 76 -11.76 -17.57 4.02
C ARG A 76 -13.22 -17.42 4.46
N PRO A 77 -14.01 -18.51 4.50
CA PRO A 77 -15.39 -18.45 4.99
C PRO A 77 -15.50 -17.82 6.39
N GLY A 78 -16.49 -16.97 6.58
CA GLY A 78 -16.72 -16.26 7.84
C GLY A 78 -15.75 -15.10 8.10
N GLN A 79 -14.85 -14.78 7.17
CA GLN A 79 -14.10 -13.53 7.22
C GLN A 79 -15.07 -12.35 7.20
N TYR A 80 -14.81 -11.37 8.06
CA TYR A 80 -15.63 -10.17 8.16
C TYR A 80 -14.76 -8.94 8.37
N TYR A 81 -15.12 -7.88 7.67
CA TYR A 81 -14.51 -6.58 7.75
C TYR A 81 -15.59 -5.52 7.90
N ARG A 82 -15.42 -4.59 8.84
CA ARG A 82 -16.22 -3.37 8.95
C ARG A 82 -15.28 -2.18 8.90
N TYR A 83 -15.50 -1.31 7.93
CA TYR A 83 -14.75 -0.08 7.73
C TYR A 83 -15.60 1.13 8.08
N GLU A 84 -14.96 2.14 8.64
CA GLU A 84 -15.42 3.53 8.57
C GLU A 84 -14.88 4.12 7.27
N VAL A 85 -15.74 4.85 6.55
CA VAL A 85 -15.44 5.47 5.26
C VAL A 85 -15.67 6.96 5.37
N GLU A 86 -14.64 7.73 5.06
CA GLU A 86 -14.64 9.18 5.09
C GLU A 86 -14.26 9.74 3.72
N SER A 87 -14.91 10.82 3.33
CA SER A 87 -14.64 11.56 2.10
C SER A 87 -15.23 12.97 2.23
N PRO A 88 -14.58 14.01 1.67
CA PRO A 88 -15.15 15.36 1.65
C PRO A 88 -16.53 15.46 0.97
N ASN A 89 -16.88 14.46 0.15
CA ASN A 89 -18.15 14.38 -0.57
C ASN A 89 -19.24 13.58 0.17
N LEU A 90 -18.95 13.09 1.39
CA LEU A 90 -19.90 12.34 2.22
C LEU A 90 -20.39 13.19 3.40
N ASP A 91 -21.69 13.14 3.65
CA ASP A 91 -22.28 13.71 4.87
C ASP A 91 -21.99 12.79 6.07
N GLY A 92 -20.88 13.07 6.75
CA GLY A 92 -20.39 12.29 7.89
C GLY A 92 -19.77 10.95 7.49
N THR A 93 -19.49 10.12 8.49
CA THR A 93 -18.82 8.81 8.31
C THR A 93 -19.82 7.75 7.86
N ALA A 94 -19.51 7.08 6.75
CA ALA A 94 -20.25 5.89 6.31
C ALA A 94 -19.63 4.61 6.89
N THR A 95 -20.41 3.53 6.97
CA THR A 95 -19.91 2.20 7.34
C THR A 95 -19.97 1.29 6.13
N TYR A 96 -18.88 0.60 5.84
CA TYR A 96 -18.80 -0.42 4.80
C TYR A 96 -18.47 -1.79 5.40
N GLU A 97 -19.32 -2.77 5.15
CA GLU A 97 -19.16 -4.14 5.64
C GLU A 97 -18.85 -5.08 4.47
N TRP A 98 -17.88 -5.97 4.65
CA TRP A 98 -17.53 -7.04 3.73
C TRP A 98 -17.51 -8.38 4.48
N GLU A 99 -18.45 -9.26 4.16
CA GLU A 99 -18.57 -10.60 4.75
C GLU A 99 -18.28 -11.65 3.68
N VAL A 100 -17.30 -12.53 3.92
CA VAL A 100 -17.08 -13.73 3.11
C VAL A 100 -18.04 -14.81 3.59
N VAL A 101 -19.15 -14.98 2.88
CA VAL A 101 -20.19 -15.96 3.21
C VAL A 101 -19.70 -17.38 2.93
N SER A 102 -18.98 -17.57 1.82
CA SER A 102 -18.34 -18.83 1.48
C SER A 102 -17.11 -18.60 0.60
N ALA A 103 -16.13 -19.50 0.68
CA ALA A 103 -14.99 -19.52 -0.23
C ALA A 103 -14.68 -20.98 -0.58
N THR A 104 -14.56 -21.23 -1.86
CA THR A 104 -14.19 -22.52 -2.45
C THR A 104 -13.01 -22.30 -3.39
N GLU A 105 -12.42 -23.37 -3.92
CA GLU A 105 -11.32 -23.25 -4.90
C GLU A 105 -11.71 -22.48 -6.17
N GLN A 106 -13.00 -22.44 -6.51
CA GLN A 106 -13.49 -21.86 -7.77
C GLN A 106 -14.17 -20.52 -7.60
N ASN A 107 -14.86 -20.32 -6.48
CA ASN A 107 -15.69 -19.15 -6.25
C ASN A 107 -15.65 -18.71 -4.79
N VAL A 108 -15.79 -17.40 -4.60
CA VAL A 108 -16.02 -16.74 -3.33
C VAL A 108 -17.40 -16.10 -3.37
N THR A 109 -18.20 -16.30 -2.33
CA THR A 109 -19.44 -15.56 -2.10
C THR A 109 -19.19 -14.50 -1.05
N ILE A 110 -19.42 -13.24 -1.41
CA ILE A 110 -19.32 -12.12 -0.47
C ILE A 110 -20.67 -11.40 -0.35
N ARG A 111 -20.93 -10.86 0.84
CA ARG A 111 -21.99 -9.88 1.08
C ARG A 111 -21.32 -8.55 1.42
N ALA A 112 -21.53 -7.54 0.59
CA ALA A 112 -21.08 -6.18 0.79
C ALA A 112 -22.26 -5.31 1.21
N LYS A 113 -22.07 -4.43 2.20
CA LYS A 113 -23.11 -3.52 2.68
C LYS A 113 -22.52 -2.15 2.95
N LEU A 114 -23.18 -1.11 2.47
CA LEU A 114 -22.84 0.29 2.70
C LEU A 114 -23.99 0.96 3.45
N VAL A 115 -23.67 1.62 4.56
CA VAL A 115 -24.60 2.42 5.36
C VAL A 115 -24.06 3.85 5.44
N SER A 116 -24.81 4.81 4.92
CA SER A 116 -24.54 6.25 5.06
C SER A 116 -25.76 6.97 5.64
N ALA A 117 -25.65 8.28 5.87
CA ALA A 117 -26.78 9.09 6.28
C ALA A 117 -27.95 9.07 5.27
N GLU A 118 -27.62 8.94 3.98
CA GLU A 118 -28.60 9.04 2.89
C GLU A 118 -29.18 7.67 2.48
N THR A 119 -28.37 6.61 2.56
CA THR A 119 -28.75 5.32 1.99
C THR A 119 -28.17 4.13 2.74
N THR A 120 -28.87 3.00 2.62
CA THR A 120 -28.33 1.68 2.95
C THR A 120 -28.46 0.81 1.72
N THR A 121 -27.34 0.27 1.26
CA THR A 121 -27.28 -0.65 0.12
C THR A 121 -26.59 -1.93 0.55
N GLU A 122 -27.11 -3.08 0.12
CA GLU A 122 -26.51 -4.39 0.35
C GLU A 122 -26.53 -5.18 -0.96
N GLN A 123 -25.44 -5.87 -1.26
CA GLN A 123 -25.30 -6.72 -2.42
C GLN A 123 -24.59 -8.02 -2.02
N THR A 124 -25.06 -9.15 -2.54
CA THR A 124 -24.37 -10.43 -2.43
C THR A 124 -23.96 -10.89 -3.82
N VAL A 125 -22.70 -11.24 -3.99
CA VAL A 125 -22.15 -11.73 -5.27
C VAL A 125 -21.44 -13.07 -5.05
N THR A 126 -21.38 -13.89 -6.10
CA THR A 126 -20.61 -15.14 -6.12
C THR A 126 -19.87 -15.21 -7.43
N ALA A 127 -18.54 -15.24 -7.36
CA ALA A 127 -17.66 -15.22 -8.52
C ALA A 127 -16.27 -15.77 -8.17
N PRO A 128 -15.39 -16.03 -9.16
CA PRO A 128 -13.96 -16.13 -8.95
C PRO A 128 -13.42 -14.90 -8.19
N ALA A 129 -12.36 -15.08 -7.39
CA ALA A 129 -11.86 -14.02 -6.50
C ALA A 129 -11.42 -12.76 -7.26
N ASP A 130 -10.83 -12.94 -8.45
CA ASP A 130 -10.39 -11.88 -9.36
C ASP A 130 -11.53 -11.18 -10.11
N GLU A 131 -12.74 -11.77 -10.12
CA GLU A 131 -13.93 -11.22 -10.77
C GLU A 131 -14.88 -10.51 -9.79
N LEU A 132 -14.68 -10.64 -8.47
CA LEU A 132 -15.57 -10.09 -7.44
C LEU A 132 -15.85 -8.58 -7.62
N TYR A 133 -14.81 -7.79 -7.88
CA TYR A 133 -14.96 -6.33 -8.06
C TYR A 133 -15.73 -5.99 -9.35
N GLY A 134 -15.57 -6.80 -10.40
CA GLY A 134 -16.34 -6.68 -11.63
C GLY A 134 -17.84 -6.92 -11.39
N GLU A 135 -18.19 -7.94 -10.61
CA GLU A 135 -19.59 -8.27 -10.27
C GLU A 135 -20.24 -7.25 -9.34
N LEU A 136 -19.45 -6.58 -8.51
CA LEU A 136 -19.93 -5.46 -7.70
C LEU A 136 -20.07 -4.16 -8.50
N SER A 137 -19.48 -4.08 -9.70
CA SER A 137 -19.43 -2.83 -10.46
C SER A 137 -20.82 -2.26 -10.77
N GLY A 138 -20.93 -0.93 -10.77
CA GLY A 138 -22.19 -0.24 -11.03
C GLY A 138 -23.14 -0.15 -9.83
N SER A 139 -22.76 -0.66 -8.65
CA SER A 139 -23.48 -0.42 -7.39
C SER A 139 -22.70 0.51 -6.44
N PRO A 140 -23.38 1.19 -5.50
CA PRO A 140 -22.71 1.97 -4.46
C PRO A 140 -21.67 1.16 -3.66
N THR A 141 -21.99 -0.10 -3.35
CA THR A 141 -21.06 -1.01 -2.64
C THR A 141 -19.85 -1.38 -3.49
N GLY A 142 -20.00 -1.47 -4.81
CA GLY A 142 -18.89 -1.73 -5.73
C GLY A 142 -17.97 -0.53 -5.96
N SER A 143 -18.50 0.69 -5.93
CA SER A 143 -17.67 1.90 -5.97
C SER A 143 -16.71 1.94 -4.78
N VAL A 144 -17.21 1.66 -3.58
CA VAL A 144 -16.37 1.57 -2.37
C VAL A 144 -15.36 0.44 -2.48
N ALA A 145 -15.77 -0.76 -2.93
CA ALA A 145 -14.83 -1.88 -3.11
C ALA A 145 -13.71 -1.56 -4.12
N THR A 146 -14.07 -0.90 -5.22
CA THR A 146 -13.12 -0.56 -6.29
C THR A 146 -12.11 0.49 -5.82
N LEU A 147 -12.59 1.55 -5.17
CA LEU A 147 -11.72 2.59 -4.62
C LEU A 147 -10.92 2.08 -3.43
N GLY A 148 -11.50 1.20 -2.61
CA GLY A 148 -10.93 0.67 -1.38
C GLY A 148 -9.82 -0.36 -1.59
N PHE A 149 -10.10 -1.32 -2.48
CA PHE A 149 -9.38 -2.60 -2.50
C PHE A 149 -8.70 -2.89 -3.83
N ASN A 150 -8.97 -2.12 -4.89
CA ASN A 150 -8.39 -2.35 -6.21
C ASN A 150 -7.26 -1.36 -6.53
N SER A 151 -6.30 -1.20 -5.62
CA SER A 151 -5.14 -0.35 -5.86
C SER A 151 -4.26 -0.96 -6.96
N PRO A 152 -3.82 -0.20 -7.98
CA PRO A 152 -2.88 -0.72 -8.97
C PRO A 152 -1.54 -1.13 -8.34
N TYR A 153 -1.19 -0.57 -7.17
CA TYR A 153 0.06 -0.84 -6.48
C TYR A 153 0.07 -2.17 -5.71
N TYR A 154 -1.10 -2.73 -5.42
CA TYR A 154 -1.25 -4.05 -4.80
C TYR A 154 -0.65 -5.17 -5.64
N SER A 155 -0.76 -5.06 -6.98
CA SER A 155 -0.12 -6.02 -7.89
C SER A 155 1.42 -6.04 -7.78
N GLY A 156 2.03 -4.94 -7.31
CA GLY A 156 3.47 -4.85 -7.09
C GLY A 156 3.95 -5.48 -5.78
N LEU A 157 3.04 -5.88 -4.90
CA LEU A 157 3.33 -6.51 -3.60
C LEU A 157 3.37 -8.04 -3.68
N ASP A 158 2.91 -8.60 -4.80
CA ASP A 158 2.84 -10.05 -4.96
C ASP A 158 4.24 -10.67 -4.83
N GLU A 159 4.34 -11.71 -4.01
CA GLU A 159 5.58 -12.41 -3.66
C GLU A 159 6.69 -11.52 -3.07
N LYS A 160 6.38 -10.33 -2.56
CA LYS A 160 7.34 -9.44 -1.87
C LYS A 160 7.25 -9.56 -0.35
N SER A 161 8.39 -9.43 0.31
CA SER A 161 8.44 -9.01 1.71
C SER A 161 7.98 -7.56 1.80
N LEU A 162 7.26 -7.21 2.87
CA LEU A 162 6.88 -5.83 3.19
C LEU A 162 7.52 -5.43 4.52
N GLU A 163 8.84 -5.46 4.57
CA GLU A 163 9.60 -5.02 5.73
C GLU A 163 9.69 -3.50 5.77
N VAL A 164 9.72 -2.91 6.97
CA VAL A 164 9.89 -1.45 7.09
C VAL A 164 11.19 -1.01 6.45
N GLY A 165 11.10 -0.06 5.54
CA GLY A 165 12.21 0.41 4.73
C GLY A 165 12.25 -0.18 3.32
N ASP A 166 11.54 -1.27 3.05
CA ASP A 166 11.37 -1.79 1.69
C ASP A 166 10.72 -0.75 0.79
N GLY A 167 11.19 -0.64 -0.44
CA GLY A 167 10.71 0.40 -1.35
C GLY A 167 11.33 0.33 -2.73
N TRP A 168 10.72 1.05 -3.66
CA TRP A 168 11.24 1.28 -4.99
C TRP A 168 10.89 2.68 -5.47
N GLU A 169 11.61 3.14 -6.48
CA GLU A 169 11.40 4.43 -7.11
C GLU A 169 11.61 4.28 -8.61
N THR A 170 10.74 4.90 -9.41
CA THR A 170 10.84 4.95 -10.86
C THR A 170 10.52 6.35 -11.35
N SER A 171 11.36 6.86 -12.25
CA SER A 171 11.16 8.16 -12.87
C SER A 171 10.83 8.01 -14.36
N GLY A 172 9.91 8.83 -14.86
CA GLY A 172 9.53 8.85 -16.26
C GLY A 172 9.09 10.25 -16.73
N THR A 173 8.60 10.33 -17.96
CA THR A 173 8.16 11.60 -18.57
C THR A 173 7.06 12.30 -17.77
N ASN A 174 6.27 11.55 -16.99
CA ASN A 174 5.15 12.05 -16.20
C ASN A 174 5.51 12.32 -14.73
N GLY A 175 6.80 12.35 -14.41
CA GLY A 175 7.27 12.57 -13.04
C GLY A 175 7.84 11.32 -12.39
N ASN A 176 8.01 11.40 -11.08
CA ASN A 176 8.63 10.37 -10.27
C ASN A 176 7.59 9.66 -9.41
N VAL A 177 7.57 8.33 -9.41
CA VAL A 177 6.69 7.52 -8.56
C VAL A 177 7.57 6.68 -7.62
N SER A 178 7.27 6.72 -6.34
CA SER A 178 7.95 5.91 -5.33
C SER A 178 6.95 5.16 -4.47
N PHE A 179 7.36 3.99 -4.02
CA PHE A 179 6.67 3.15 -3.06
C PHE A 179 7.61 2.91 -1.89
N LYS A 180 7.10 2.98 -0.66
CA LYS A 180 7.89 2.67 0.53
C LYS A 180 7.02 2.13 1.65
N VAL A 181 7.47 1.07 2.30
CA VAL A 181 6.95 0.61 3.58
C VAL A 181 7.56 1.47 4.68
N GLU A 182 6.73 2.24 5.39
CA GLU A 182 7.20 3.28 6.31
C GLU A 182 7.06 2.88 7.77
N SER A 183 6.04 2.09 8.10
CA SER A 183 5.73 1.68 9.46
C SER A 183 4.93 0.38 9.49
N THR A 184 4.57 -0.02 10.71
CA THR A 184 3.63 -1.11 10.97
C THR A 184 2.54 -0.56 11.89
N SER A 185 1.29 -0.91 11.62
CA SER A 185 0.13 -0.45 12.38
C SER A 185 -0.80 -1.60 12.73
N THR A 186 -1.80 -1.33 13.57
CA THR A 186 -2.82 -2.31 13.93
C THR A 186 -4.20 -1.69 13.84
N TYR A 187 -5.07 -2.30 13.03
CA TYR A 187 -6.45 -1.87 12.82
C TYR A 187 -7.41 -3.00 13.16
N ALA A 188 -8.31 -2.79 14.10
CA ALA A 188 -9.24 -3.82 14.59
C ALA A 188 -8.57 -5.16 14.99
N GLY A 189 -7.33 -5.11 15.48
CA GLY A 189 -6.54 -6.30 15.83
C GLY A 189 -5.80 -6.96 14.66
N LEU A 190 -5.97 -6.47 13.44
CA LEU A 190 -5.18 -6.84 12.27
C LEU A 190 -3.87 -6.05 12.27
N GLN A 191 -2.75 -6.73 12.45
CA GLN A 191 -1.42 -6.13 12.30
C GLN A 191 -1.04 -6.08 10.82
N CYS A 192 -0.55 -4.94 10.35
CA CYS A 192 -0.25 -4.72 8.94
C CYS A 192 0.95 -3.79 8.73
N ALA A 193 1.56 -3.88 7.56
CA ALA A 193 2.63 -3.00 7.11
C ALA A 193 2.02 -1.80 6.37
N ASP A 194 2.37 -0.59 6.80
CA ASP A 194 1.94 0.65 6.15
C ASP A 194 2.90 0.97 5.01
N PHE A 195 2.36 1.06 3.81
CA PHE A 195 3.09 1.58 2.67
C PHE A 195 2.49 2.88 2.15
N VAL A 196 3.37 3.72 1.62
CA VAL A 196 3.03 4.99 1.02
C VAL A 196 3.56 5.03 -0.41
N VAL A 197 2.68 5.41 -1.33
CA VAL A 197 3.03 5.72 -2.71
C VAL A 197 3.04 7.23 -2.87
N ARG A 198 4.14 7.75 -3.40
CA ARG A 198 4.30 9.18 -3.69
C ARG A 198 4.52 9.43 -5.15
N THR A 199 3.87 10.48 -5.65
CA THR A 199 4.10 11.04 -6.98
C THR A 199 4.74 12.41 -6.81
N ASN A 200 5.91 12.62 -7.43
CA ASN A 200 6.73 13.83 -7.30
C ASN A 200 7.05 14.24 -5.85
N GLY A 201 7.05 13.27 -4.93
CA GLY A 201 7.31 13.50 -3.51
C GLY A 201 6.07 13.78 -2.65
N SER A 202 4.89 13.96 -3.26
CA SER A 202 3.62 14.10 -2.55
C SER A 202 2.92 12.75 -2.42
N VAL A 203 2.22 12.54 -1.30
CA VAL A 203 1.45 11.32 -1.06
C VAL A 203 0.30 11.24 -2.05
N PHE A 204 0.14 10.06 -2.66
CA PHE A 204 -0.93 9.75 -3.60
C PHE A 204 -1.81 8.61 -3.07
N TRP A 205 -1.19 7.63 -2.43
CA TRP A 205 -1.86 6.46 -1.89
C TRP A 205 -1.17 6.02 -0.61
N GLU A 206 -1.96 5.64 0.39
CA GLU A 206 -1.50 4.99 1.60
C GLU A 206 -2.31 3.72 1.81
N SER A 207 -1.68 2.67 2.32
CA SER A 207 -2.42 1.49 2.76
C SER A 207 -1.66 0.65 3.78
N CYS A 208 -2.42 0.01 4.66
CA CYS A 208 -1.91 -0.97 5.63
C CYS A 208 -2.34 -2.37 5.20
N VAL A 209 -1.39 -3.20 4.74
CA VAL A 209 -1.67 -4.58 4.26
C VAL A 209 -1.13 -5.62 5.23
N ALA A 210 -1.91 -6.67 5.48
CA ALA A 210 -1.57 -7.71 6.44
C ALA A 210 -1.21 -9.01 5.73
N PRO A 211 -0.24 -9.80 6.23
CA PRO A 211 0.17 -11.03 5.59
C PRO A 211 -0.93 -12.10 5.58
N ASP A 212 -1.92 -12.01 6.48
CA ASP A 212 -3.00 -13.00 6.64
C ASP A 212 -4.38 -12.49 6.16
N SER A 213 -4.43 -11.37 5.42
CA SER A 213 -5.69 -10.79 4.97
C SER A 213 -5.63 -10.25 3.53
N PRO A 214 -6.62 -10.62 2.69
CA PRO A 214 -6.73 -10.10 1.33
C PRO A 214 -7.16 -8.62 1.27
N LEU A 215 -7.67 -8.05 2.37
CA LEU A 215 -8.16 -6.67 2.40
C LEU A 215 -7.31 -5.85 3.38
N PRO A 216 -7.08 -4.56 3.09
CA PRO A 216 -6.24 -3.71 3.91
C PRO A 216 -6.88 -3.36 5.25
N GLY A 217 -6.07 -3.08 6.27
CA GLY A 217 -6.51 -2.48 7.53
C GLY A 217 -6.78 -0.98 7.43
N TYR A 218 -6.15 -0.32 6.47
CA TYR A 218 -6.32 1.11 6.18
C TYR A 218 -6.05 1.37 4.70
N MET A 219 -6.74 2.35 4.13
CA MET A 219 -6.34 2.96 2.88
C MET A 219 -6.72 4.45 2.85
N ALA A 220 -5.87 5.26 2.22
CA ALA A 220 -6.21 6.63 1.83
C ALA A 220 -5.77 6.92 0.39
N PHE A 221 -6.58 7.69 -0.35
CA PHE A 221 -6.29 8.16 -1.70
C PHE A 221 -6.38 9.68 -1.75
N TYR A 222 -5.40 10.29 -2.42
CA TYR A 222 -5.27 11.74 -2.59
C TYR A 222 -5.42 12.08 -4.07
N GLU A 223 -6.30 13.03 -4.40
CA GLU A 223 -6.64 13.35 -5.79
C GLU A 223 -5.59 14.27 -6.42
N ASP A 224 -5.19 15.32 -5.70
CA ASP A 224 -4.23 16.31 -6.17
C ASP A 224 -2.87 16.24 -5.45
N GLU A 225 -1.82 16.61 -6.17
CA GLU A 225 -0.47 16.64 -5.64
C GLU A 225 -0.35 17.67 -4.51
N GLY A 226 -0.09 17.19 -3.29
CA GLY A 226 0.10 18.05 -2.12
C GLY A 226 -1.16 18.28 -1.28
N ASP A 227 -2.25 17.55 -1.55
CA ASP A 227 -3.42 17.55 -0.68
C ASP A 227 -3.06 17.13 0.75
N GLU A 228 -3.58 17.88 1.73
CA GLU A 228 -3.41 17.58 3.15
C GLU A 228 -4.45 16.57 3.67
N GLU A 229 -5.59 16.46 2.97
CA GLU A 229 -6.71 15.58 3.31
C GLU A 229 -6.98 14.60 2.16
N PRO A 230 -7.25 13.32 2.43
CA PRO A 230 -7.56 12.36 1.39
C PRO A 230 -8.93 12.64 0.76
N ALA A 231 -9.04 12.41 -0.55
CA ALA A 231 -10.31 12.43 -1.26
C ALA A 231 -11.21 11.24 -0.84
N PHE A 232 -10.59 10.15 -0.36
CA PHE A 232 -11.25 8.96 0.12
C PHE A 232 -10.38 8.21 1.13
N GLU A 233 -10.96 7.84 2.27
CA GLU A 233 -10.29 7.11 3.35
C GLU A 233 -11.17 5.94 3.82
N MET A 234 -10.55 4.79 4.08
CA MET A 234 -11.19 3.65 4.74
C MET A 234 -10.34 3.14 5.90
N THR A 235 -10.93 3.09 7.09
CA THR A 235 -10.28 2.60 8.31
C THR A 235 -11.01 1.36 8.84
N LEU A 236 -10.28 0.25 9.02
CA LEU A 236 -10.86 -1.00 9.54
C LEU A 236 -11.13 -0.88 11.05
N VAL A 237 -12.40 -1.01 11.43
CA VAL A 237 -12.88 -0.89 12.82
C VAL A 237 -13.38 -2.19 13.42
N GLU A 238 -13.61 -3.21 12.60
CA GLU A 238 -13.92 -4.57 13.06
C GLU A 238 -13.37 -5.61 12.09
N TYR A 239 -12.70 -6.63 12.62
CA TYR A 239 -12.15 -7.73 11.83
C TYR A 239 -12.45 -9.08 12.48
N ARG A 240 -12.81 -10.05 11.64
CA ARG A 240 -12.86 -11.48 12.01
C ARG A 240 -12.15 -12.28 10.92
N PRO A 241 -11.14 -13.12 11.26
CA PRO A 241 -10.27 -13.78 10.27
C PRO A 241 -10.90 -14.94 9.49
N GLY A 242 -12.12 -15.36 9.83
CA GLY A 242 -12.76 -16.54 9.23
C GLY A 242 -12.08 -17.85 9.64
N ALA A 243 -12.52 -18.95 9.02
CA ALA A 243 -12.05 -20.31 9.28
C ALA A 243 -11.54 -21.00 8.01
#